data_AF-A0A1I3CYG3-F1
#
_entry.id   AF-A0A1I3CYG3-F1
#
_cell.length_a   1.000
_cell.length_b   1.000
_cell.length_c   1.000
_cell.angle_alpha   90.00
_cell.angle_beta   90.00
_cell.angle_gamma   90.00
#
_symmetry.space_group_name_H-M   'P 1'
#
loop_
_entity.id
_entity.type
_entity.pdbx_description
1 polymer ?
#
loop_
_entity_poly.entity_id
_entity_poly.type
_entity_poly.pdbx_seq_one_letter_code
_entity_poly.pdbx_strand_id
1 'polypeptide(L)'
;MTSQHDQHDQHHDAAPDPTFVFDFTAYDDLDDPGRRWSTWLSVEPLCRGPEPRPDWLVTSQGAIDTDLGILKTGKEGDVFLLERADPLEPERSVVMAAKRYRDEEHRSFHRSSSYTEGRAMRNTRDARALAKKSAHGRAVAAGQWAWAEWQALVRLHAIGVPVPYPVQIDGTEILMEWVQVDGRPPRDWPRRDPTGSCWSPTTHSWSTP
;
A
#
# COMPACT_ATOMS: atom_id res chain seq x y z
N MET A 1 37.71 37.07 -58.63
CA MET A 1 37.07 35.75 -58.74
C MET A 1 37.80 34.85 -57.76
N THR A 2 37.31 34.48 -56.58
CA THR A 2 35.93 34.25 -56.15
C THR A 2 35.87 34.54 -54.65
N SER A 3 34.97 35.43 -54.25
CA SER A 3 34.49 35.60 -52.88
C SER A 3 33.04 35.11 -52.87
N GLN A 4 32.52 34.72 -51.70
CA GLN A 4 31.22 34.08 -51.39
C GLN A 4 31.39 32.58 -51.07
N HIS A 5 30.83 32.02 -50.01
CA HIS A 5 30.07 32.55 -48.88
C HIS A 5 30.06 31.36 -47.90
N ASP A 6 30.82 31.44 -46.80
CA ASP A 6 30.65 30.49 -45.70
C ASP A 6 29.62 31.13 -44.75
N GLN A 7 28.33 30.95 -45.08
CA GLN A 7 27.26 31.35 -44.17
C GLN A 7 27.26 30.33 -43.03
N HIS A 8 27.99 30.66 -41.97
CA HIS A 8 27.78 30.02 -40.67
C HIS A 8 26.30 30.19 -40.30
N ASP A 9 25.61 29.05 -40.23
CA ASP A 9 24.27 28.91 -39.70
C ASP A 9 24.28 29.40 -38.25
N GLN A 10 23.87 30.66 -38.04
CA GLN A 10 23.73 31.20 -36.70
C GLN A 10 22.46 30.62 -36.11
N HIS A 11 22.58 29.43 -35.52
CA HIS A 11 21.60 28.93 -34.56
C HIS A 11 21.44 29.98 -33.47
N HIS A 12 20.35 30.75 -33.55
CA HIS A 12 19.90 31.57 -32.44
C HIS A 12 19.47 30.62 -31.33
N ASP A 13 20.33 30.44 -30.33
CA ASP A 13 19.95 29.94 -29.01
C ASP A 13 19.04 30.99 -28.34
N ALA A 14 17.81 31.10 -28.84
CA ALA A 14 16.77 31.85 -28.16
C ALA A 14 16.42 31.11 -26.86
N ALA A 15 16.50 31.82 -25.73
CA ALA A 15 16.07 31.26 -24.46
C ALA A 15 14.62 30.74 -24.57
N PRO A 16 14.29 29.60 -23.95
CA PRO A 16 12.97 29.02 -24.05
C PRO A 16 11.91 29.99 -23.52
N ASP A 17 10.77 30.06 -24.20
CA ASP A 17 9.61 30.84 -23.78
C ASP A 17 9.18 30.39 -22.37
N PRO A 18 9.11 31.29 -21.38
CA PRO A 18 8.77 30.94 -20.00
C PRO A 18 7.40 30.26 -19.86
N THR A 19 6.51 30.40 -20.85
CA THR A 19 5.20 29.70 -20.89
C THR A 19 5.34 28.18 -21.06
N PHE A 20 6.48 27.71 -21.58
CA PHE A 20 6.80 26.31 -21.80
C PHE A 20 7.99 25.83 -20.94
N VAL A 21 8.40 26.65 -19.97
CA VAL A 21 9.40 26.28 -18.97
C VAL A 21 8.65 25.83 -17.71
N PHE A 22 8.96 24.61 -17.26
CA PHE A 22 8.40 24.05 -16.04
C PHE A 22 9.52 23.77 -15.06
N ASP A 23 9.31 24.16 -13.80
CA ASP A 23 10.21 23.78 -12.72
C ASP A 23 9.99 22.30 -12.41
N PHE A 24 10.96 21.47 -12.79
CA PHE A 24 10.97 20.06 -12.44
C PHE A 24 11.64 19.87 -11.09
N THR A 25 10.89 19.32 -10.14
CA THR A 25 11.45 18.86 -8.86
C THR A 25 11.54 17.35 -8.89
N ALA A 26 12.74 16.82 -8.80
CA ALA A 26 12.97 15.38 -8.70
C ALA A 26 12.62 14.90 -7.28
N TYR A 27 12.11 13.68 -7.19
CA TYR A 27 12.05 12.97 -5.92
C TYR A 27 13.28 12.08 -5.77
N ASP A 28 13.68 11.87 -4.52
CA ASP A 28 14.74 10.91 -4.19
C ASP A 28 14.27 9.47 -4.40
N ASP A 29 15.22 8.57 -4.70
CA ASP A 29 14.96 7.14 -4.81
C ASP A 29 14.55 6.53 -3.46
N LEU A 30 13.68 5.51 -3.51
CA LEU A 30 13.19 4.80 -2.32
C LEU A 30 13.96 3.50 -2.09
N ASP A 31 15.00 3.56 -1.27
CA ASP A 31 15.83 2.40 -0.93
C ASP A 31 15.48 1.75 0.43
N ASP A 32 14.60 2.39 1.20
CA ASP A 32 14.27 1.94 2.55
C ASP A 32 13.27 0.77 2.55
N PRO A 33 13.56 -0.34 3.27
CA PRO A 33 12.60 -1.41 3.46
C PRO A 33 11.38 -0.90 4.24
N GLY A 34 10.18 -1.10 3.69
CA GLY A 34 8.91 -0.65 4.30
C GLY A 34 8.39 0.69 3.76
N ARG A 35 9.10 1.33 2.82
CA ARG A 35 8.59 2.45 2.04
C ARG A 35 8.31 2.02 0.60
N ARG A 36 7.25 2.58 0.01
CA ARG A 36 6.93 2.39 -1.41
C ARG A 36 6.23 3.62 -1.96
N TRP A 37 6.33 3.83 -3.26
CA TRP A 37 5.45 4.79 -3.94
C TRP A 37 3.99 4.42 -3.72
N SER A 38 3.17 5.43 -3.45
CA SER A 38 1.73 5.24 -3.30
C SER A 38 1.15 4.62 -4.56
N THR A 39 0.36 3.55 -4.39
CA THR A 39 -0.31 2.92 -5.53
C THR A 39 -1.63 3.60 -5.90
N TRP A 40 -1.99 4.71 -5.25
CA TRP A 40 -3.27 5.40 -5.43
C TRP A 40 -3.60 5.70 -6.90
N LEU A 41 -2.65 6.30 -7.63
CA LEU A 41 -2.85 6.62 -9.06
C LEU A 41 -2.58 5.44 -9.98
N SER A 42 -1.90 4.40 -9.49
CA SER A 42 -1.55 3.19 -10.23
C SER A 42 -2.69 2.18 -10.29
N VAL A 43 -3.53 2.12 -9.25
CA VAL A 43 -4.71 1.24 -9.26
C VAL A 43 -5.80 1.79 -10.18
N GLU A 44 -6.63 0.88 -10.71
CA GLU A 44 -7.79 1.23 -11.53
C GLU A 44 -8.74 2.18 -10.76
N PRO A 45 -9.45 3.09 -11.44
CA PRO A 45 -10.35 4.03 -10.78
C PRO A 45 -11.43 3.37 -9.89
N LEU A 46 -11.91 2.16 -10.24
CA LEU A 46 -12.89 1.41 -9.44
C LEU A 46 -12.30 0.76 -8.18
N CYS A 47 -10.97 0.73 -8.08
CA CYS A 47 -10.23 0.29 -6.91
C CYS A 47 -9.92 1.44 -5.96
N ARG A 48 -10.43 2.66 -6.23
CA ARG A 48 -10.33 3.83 -5.36
C ARG A 48 -11.65 4.08 -4.65
N GLY A 49 -11.55 4.66 -3.46
CA GLY A 49 -12.69 4.96 -2.61
C GLY A 49 -13.74 5.84 -3.29
N PRO A 50 -15.02 5.71 -2.88
CA PRO A 50 -16.13 6.42 -3.49
C PRO A 50 -16.03 7.94 -3.28
N GLU A 51 -16.56 8.71 -4.22
CA GLU A 51 -16.68 10.16 -4.07
C GLU A 51 -17.91 10.56 -3.24
N PRO A 52 -17.89 11.70 -2.51
CA PRO A 52 -16.77 12.63 -2.36
C PRO A 52 -15.66 12.03 -1.48
N ARG A 53 -14.40 12.26 -1.88
CA ARG A 53 -13.25 11.78 -1.11
C ARG A 53 -13.05 12.67 0.11
N PRO A 54 -12.64 12.12 1.26
CA PRO A 54 -12.32 12.93 2.42
C PRO A 54 -11.13 13.87 2.16
N ASP A 55 -11.19 15.09 2.69
CA ASP A 55 -10.16 16.12 2.50
C ASP A 55 -8.79 15.71 3.07
N TRP A 56 -8.78 14.80 4.05
CA TRP A 56 -7.57 14.26 4.67
C TRP A 56 -6.81 13.31 3.74
N LEU A 57 -7.43 12.82 2.66
CA LEU A 57 -6.82 11.81 1.81
C LEU A 57 -5.75 12.43 0.90
N VAL A 58 -4.51 11.95 1.04
CA VAL A 58 -3.41 12.30 0.15
C VAL A 58 -3.52 11.47 -1.13
N THR A 59 -3.70 12.15 -2.27
CA THR A 59 -3.86 11.56 -3.60
C THR A 59 -2.78 11.98 -4.59
N SER A 60 -1.74 12.68 -4.13
CA SER A 60 -0.67 13.19 -4.99
C SER A 60 0.12 12.04 -5.63
N GLN A 61 0.69 12.29 -6.81
CA GLN A 61 1.48 11.29 -7.53
C GLN A 61 2.82 11.00 -6.83
N GLY A 62 3.37 11.99 -6.11
CA GLY A 62 4.60 11.88 -5.33
C GLY A 62 4.41 11.33 -3.92
N ALA A 63 3.21 10.87 -3.57
CA ALA A 63 2.96 10.31 -2.26
C ALA A 63 3.72 9.00 -2.04
N ILE A 64 4.26 8.84 -0.83
CA ILE A 64 4.97 7.65 -0.38
C ILE A 64 4.14 7.00 0.73
N ASP A 65 3.92 5.70 0.59
CA ASP A 65 3.37 4.82 1.61
C ASP A 65 4.52 4.28 2.47
N THR A 66 4.47 4.54 3.78
CA THR A 66 5.46 4.09 4.78
C THR A 66 4.79 3.19 5.81
N ASP A 67 5.21 1.94 5.89
CA ASP A 67 4.74 1.00 6.91
C ASP A 67 5.21 1.43 8.30
N LEU A 68 4.26 1.67 9.21
CA LEU A 68 4.50 2.07 10.59
C LEU A 68 4.47 0.89 11.57
N GLY A 69 4.23 -0.32 11.04
CA GLY A 69 4.24 -1.57 11.79
C GLY A 69 2.87 -2.21 11.92
N ILE A 70 2.84 -3.35 12.60
CA ILE A 70 1.64 -4.17 12.73
C ILE A 70 0.73 -3.64 13.85
N LEU A 71 -0.53 -3.39 13.51
CA LEU A 71 -1.57 -3.02 14.47
C LEU A 71 -2.22 -4.25 15.09
N LYS A 72 -2.56 -5.24 14.25
CA LYS A 72 -3.28 -6.44 14.70
C LYS A 72 -2.99 -7.61 13.77
N THR A 73 -2.70 -8.77 14.35
CA THR A 73 -2.69 -10.05 13.61
C THR A 73 -4.06 -10.72 13.67
N GLY A 74 -4.41 -11.43 12.60
CA GLY A 74 -5.68 -12.14 12.50
C GLY A 74 -5.58 -13.43 11.68
N LYS A 75 -6.64 -14.25 11.75
CA LYS A 75 -6.71 -15.51 10.99
C LYS A 75 -6.70 -15.28 9.47
N GLU A 76 -7.34 -14.21 9.03
CA GLU A 76 -7.61 -13.97 7.60
C GLU A 76 -6.62 -12.98 6.97
N GLY A 77 -5.86 -12.28 7.80
CA GLY A 77 -4.99 -11.20 7.39
C GLY A 77 -4.42 -10.47 8.59
N ASP A 78 -3.39 -9.68 8.32
CA ASP A 78 -2.79 -8.78 9.30
C ASP A 78 -3.17 -7.34 8.94
N VAL A 79 -3.39 -6.53 9.96
CA VAL A 79 -3.65 -5.09 9.82
C VAL A 79 -2.40 -4.36 10.26
N PHE A 80 -1.86 -3.55 9.36
CA PHE A 80 -0.73 -2.66 9.59
C PHE A 80 -1.25 -1.22 9.69
N LEU A 81 -0.45 -0.36 10.29
CA LEU A 81 -0.61 1.08 10.12
C LEU A 81 0.39 1.56 9.08
N LEU A 82 -0.07 2.49 8.25
CA LEU A 82 0.68 2.99 7.10
C LEU A 82 0.48 4.50 7.05
N GLU A 83 1.56 5.27 6.97
CA GLU A 83 1.47 6.69 6.62
C GLU A 83 1.56 6.85 5.10
N ARG A 84 0.69 7.68 4.54
CA ARG A 84 0.86 8.26 3.22
C ARG A 84 1.19 9.75 3.35
N ALA A 85 2.31 10.16 2.77
CA ALA A 85 2.75 11.56 2.75
C ALA A 85 3.46 11.90 1.44
N ASP A 86 3.32 13.13 0.98
CA ASP A 86 4.14 13.66 -0.11
C ASP A 86 5.37 14.39 0.48
N PRO A 87 6.61 14.03 0.15
CA PRO A 87 7.79 14.75 0.61
C PRO A 87 7.81 16.24 0.26
N LEU A 88 7.14 16.64 -0.83
CA LEU A 88 7.06 18.03 -1.27
C LEU A 88 5.87 18.80 -0.67
N GLU A 89 4.89 18.10 -0.06
CA GLU A 89 3.77 18.68 0.69
C GLU A 89 3.77 18.12 2.13
N PRO A 90 4.79 18.42 2.97
CA PRO A 90 5.02 17.74 4.25
C PRO A 90 3.89 17.91 5.28
N GLU A 91 3.11 18.99 5.17
CA GLU A 91 1.91 19.27 5.95
C GLU A 91 0.74 18.35 5.61
N ARG A 92 0.78 17.64 4.48
CA ARG A 92 -0.24 16.69 4.04
C ARG A 92 0.26 15.27 4.24
N SER A 93 -0.08 14.70 5.39
CA SER A 93 0.05 13.27 5.62
C SER A 93 -1.17 12.66 6.28
N VAL A 94 -1.37 11.36 6.05
CA VAL A 94 -2.45 10.59 6.66
C VAL A 94 -1.95 9.24 7.11
N VAL A 95 -2.37 8.81 8.31
CA VAL A 95 -2.19 7.45 8.78
C VAL A 95 -3.46 6.65 8.51
N MET A 96 -3.31 5.48 7.90
CA MET A 96 -4.38 4.58 7.48
C MET A 96 -4.14 3.17 8.00
N ALA A 97 -5.20 2.36 8.04
CA ALA A 97 -5.12 0.94 8.30
C ALA A 97 -4.94 0.19 6.98
N ALA A 98 -3.90 -0.63 6.89
CA ALA A 98 -3.62 -1.49 5.75
C ALA A 98 -3.91 -2.95 6.12
N LYS A 99 -5.04 -3.50 5.63
CA LYS A 99 -5.39 -4.90 5.84
C LYS A 99 -4.82 -5.73 4.69
N ARG A 100 -3.87 -6.61 5.01
CA ARG A 100 -3.20 -7.52 4.06
C ARG A 100 -3.70 -8.95 4.30
N TYR A 101 -4.33 -9.54 3.28
CA TYR A 101 -4.86 -10.90 3.41
C TYR A 101 -3.75 -11.93 3.30
N ARG A 102 -3.86 -12.99 4.12
CA ARG A 102 -2.98 -14.14 4.07
C ARG A 102 -3.45 -15.14 3.00
N ASP A 103 -2.50 -15.78 2.34
CA ASP A 103 -2.75 -16.93 1.46
C ASP A 103 -3.43 -18.09 2.22
N GLU A 104 -4.22 -18.91 1.51
CA GLU A 104 -5.09 -19.95 2.08
C GLU A 104 -4.41 -20.94 3.05
N GLU A 105 -3.11 -21.22 2.91
CA GLU A 105 -2.40 -22.14 3.82
C GLU A 105 -2.19 -21.56 5.22
N HIS A 106 -2.16 -20.23 5.35
CA HIS A 106 -2.05 -19.56 6.65
C HIS A 106 -3.41 -19.34 7.34
N ARG A 107 -4.54 -19.73 6.71
CA ARG A 107 -5.88 -19.77 7.36
C ARG A 107 -6.08 -20.96 8.29
N SER A 108 -5.04 -21.74 8.56
CA SER A 108 -5.07 -23.01 9.29
C SER A 108 -5.35 -22.83 10.79
N PHE A 109 -6.63 -22.77 11.16
CA PHE A 109 -7.08 -23.34 12.41
C PHE A 109 -8.07 -24.49 12.11
N HIS A 110 -7.64 -25.70 12.51
CA HIS A 110 -8.37 -26.97 12.60
C HIS A 110 -8.68 -27.77 11.32
N ARG A 111 -7.89 -28.84 11.11
CA ARG A 111 -8.40 -30.23 11.15
C ARG A 111 -7.31 -31.15 11.69
N SER A 112 -7.55 -31.72 12.87
CA SER A 112 -6.76 -32.79 13.50
C SER A 112 -6.73 -34.06 12.65
N SER A 113 -5.55 -34.66 12.45
CA SER A 113 -5.37 -36.11 12.59
C SER A 113 -3.89 -36.43 12.82
N SER A 114 -3.60 -36.74 14.08
CA SER A 114 -2.50 -37.55 14.57
C SER A 114 -2.38 -38.91 13.82
N TYR A 115 -1.16 -39.45 13.81
CA TYR A 115 -0.72 -40.76 13.30
C TYR A 115 -0.74 -40.95 11.77
N THR A 116 0.44 -41.00 11.15
CA THR A 116 1.08 -42.26 10.74
C THR A 116 2.45 -41.97 10.10
N GLU A 117 3.47 -42.38 10.84
CA GLU A 117 4.77 -42.82 10.33
C GLU A 117 4.57 -43.87 9.22
N GLY A 118 5.13 -43.62 8.03
CA GLY A 118 5.35 -44.65 7.00
C GLY A 118 4.31 -44.77 5.87
N ARG A 119 4.62 -44.20 4.69
CA ARG A 119 4.78 -44.93 3.41
C ARG A 119 5.06 -43.98 2.25
N ALA A 120 6.23 -44.16 1.63
CA ALA A 120 6.75 -43.46 0.47
C ALA A 120 5.99 -43.73 -0.87
N MET A 121 4.67 -43.93 -0.86
CA MET A 121 3.89 -44.29 -2.07
C MET A 121 2.75 -43.34 -2.44
N ARG A 122 2.56 -42.19 -1.77
CA ARG A 122 1.44 -41.26 -2.01
C ARG A 122 1.81 -39.98 -2.78
N ASN A 123 2.80 -40.00 -3.67
CA ASN A 123 3.31 -38.77 -4.28
C ASN A 123 2.41 -38.16 -5.39
N THR A 124 1.51 -38.94 -6.01
CA THR A 124 0.68 -38.44 -7.13
C THR A 124 -0.59 -37.70 -6.71
N ARG A 125 -1.16 -38.05 -5.55
CA ARG A 125 -2.37 -37.40 -5.03
C ARG A 125 -2.04 -36.04 -4.42
N ASP A 126 -0.89 -35.95 -3.75
CA ASP A 126 -0.38 -34.73 -3.14
C ASP A 126 0.17 -33.77 -4.20
N ALA A 127 0.87 -34.27 -5.24
CA ALA A 127 1.27 -33.46 -6.40
C ALA A 127 0.07 -32.88 -7.17
N ARG A 128 -1.04 -33.63 -7.32
CA ARG A 128 -2.27 -33.13 -7.94
C ARG A 128 -3.00 -32.13 -7.04
N ALA A 129 -2.97 -32.33 -5.72
CA ALA A 129 -3.51 -31.36 -4.77
C ALA A 129 -2.70 -30.05 -4.76
N LEU A 130 -1.36 -30.13 -4.87
CA LEU A 130 -0.45 -29.00 -5.04
C LEU A 130 -0.66 -28.29 -6.38
N ALA A 131 -0.85 -29.04 -7.48
CA ALA A 131 -1.17 -28.46 -8.79
C ALA A 131 -2.53 -27.76 -8.81
N LYS A 132 -3.52 -28.28 -8.06
CA LYS A 132 -4.84 -27.64 -7.86
C LYS A 132 -4.79 -26.47 -6.87
N LYS A 133 -3.70 -26.31 -6.12
CA LYS A 133 -3.42 -25.24 -5.15
C LYS A 133 -2.13 -24.48 -5.48
N SER A 134 -1.87 -24.24 -6.77
CA SER A 134 -0.66 -23.52 -7.19
C SER A 134 -0.55 -22.15 -6.50
N ALA A 135 0.67 -21.60 -6.38
CA ALA A 135 0.87 -20.28 -5.79
C ALA A 135 0.00 -19.20 -6.45
N HIS A 136 -0.19 -19.31 -7.77
CA HIS A 136 -1.11 -18.47 -8.52
C HIS A 136 -2.58 -18.66 -8.09
N GLY A 137 -3.05 -19.90 -7.92
CA GLY A 137 -4.40 -20.17 -7.41
C GLY A 137 -4.64 -19.62 -6.00
N ARG A 138 -3.62 -19.66 -5.13
CA ARG A 138 -3.70 -19.08 -3.78
C ARG A 138 -3.81 -17.56 -3.80
N ALA A 139 -3.00 -16.89 -4.63
CA ALA A 139 -3.05 -15.44 -4.80
C ALA A 139 -4.40 -14.98 -5.36
N VAL A 140 -4.95 -15.72 -6.33
CA VAL A 140 -6.30 -15.45 -6.88
C VAL A 140 -7.37 -15.58 -5.80
N ALA A 141 -7.33 -16.63 -4.98
CA ALA A 141 -8.31 -16.81 -3.91
C ALA A 141 -8.20 -15.70 -2.84
N ALA A 142 -7.00 -15.36 -2.39
CA ALA A 142 -6.78 -14.25 -1.46
C ALA A 142 -7.30 -12.91 -2.02
N GLY A 143 -7.06 -12.65 -3.32
CA GLY A 143 -7.56 -11.47 -4.02
C GLY A 143 -9.09 -11.43 -4.07
N GLN A 144 -9.76 -12.58 -4.23
CA GLN A 144 -11.23 -12.65 -4.18
C GLN A 144 -11.78 -12.27 -2.80
N TRP A 145 -11.13 -12.67 -1.72
CA TRP A 145 -11.53 -12.27 -0.36
C TRP A 145 -11.34 -10.78 -0.12
N ALA A 146 -10.20 -10.23 -0.53
CA ALA A 146 -9.96 -8.79 -0.47
C ALA A 146 -11.01 -8.02 -1.27
N TRP A 147 -11.29 -8.47 -2.50
CA TRP A 147 -12.29 -7.85 -3.36
C TRP A 147 -13.71 -7.89 -2.78
N ALA A 148 -14.12 -9.02 -2.18
CA ALA A 148 -15.42 -9.14 -1.54
C ALA A 148 -15.57 -8.17 -0.35
N GLU A 149 -14.53 -8.04 0.49
CA GLU A 149 -14.54 -7.08 1.59
C GLU A 149 -14.52 -5.64 1.10
N TRP A 150 -13.73 -5.34 0.06
CA TRP A 150 -13.73 -4.03 -0.60
C TRP A 150 -15.14 -3.64 -1.06
N GLN A 151 -15.84 -4.52 -1.78
CA GLN A 151 -17.20 -4.24 -2.24
C GLN A 151 -18.18 -4.06 -1.08
N ALA A 152 -18.03 -4.84 0.00
CA ALA A 152 -18.85 -4.69 1.19
C ALA A 152 -18.61 -3.33 1.86
N LEU A 153 -17.36 -2.92 2.07
CA LEU A 153 -17.01 -1.63 2.67
C LEU A 153 -17.52 -0.46 1.82
N VAL A 154 -17.29 -0.47 0.51
CA VAL A 154 -17.78 0.57 -0.41
C VAL A 154 -19.30 0.68 -0.33
N ARG A 155 -20.01 -0.46 -0.38
CA ARG A 155 -21.47 -0.47 -0.30
C ARG A 155 -21.98 0.05 1.05
N LEU A 156 -21.40 -0.40 2.16
CA LEU A 156 -21.82 -0.02 3.51
C LEU A 156 -21.54 1.47 3.76
N HIS A 157 -20.39 1.96 3.33
CA HIS A 157 -20.05 3.38 3.41
C HIS A 157 -21.03 4.22 2.59
N ALA A 158 -21.31 3.83 1.34
CA ALA A 158 -22.21 4.56 0.44
C ALA A 158 -23.65 4.69 0.97
N ILE A 159 -24.10 3.77 1.82
CA ILE A 159 -25.41 3.83 2.48
C ILE A 159 -25.37 4.46 3.88
N GLY A 160 -24.23 5.03 4.29
CA GLY A 160 -24.07 5.76 5.56
C GLY A 160 -23.94 4.89 6.81
N VAL A 161 -23.61 3.60 6.67
CA VAL A 161 -23.28 2.76 7.84
C VAL A 161 -21.93 3.23 8.41
N PRO A 162 -21.75 3.27 9.75
CA PRO A 162 -20.50 3.67 10.38
C PRO A 162 -19.42 2.58 10.21
N VAL A 163 -18.85 2.52 9.01
CA VAL A 163 -17.67 1.73 8.65
C VAL A 163 -16.53 2.68 8.29
N PRO A 164 -15.26 2.24 8.42
CA PRO A 164 -14.13 3.02 7.94
C PRO A 164 -14.28 3.37 6.45
N TYR A 165 -13.91 4.59 6.06
CA TYR A 165 -13.87 4.95 4.65
C TYR A 165 -12.89 4.02 3.88
N PRO A 166 -13.34 3.32 2.83
CA PRO A 166 -12.47 2.47 2.02
C PRO A 166 -11.62 3.35 1.10
N VAL A 167 -10.31 3.40 1.35
CA VAL A 167 -9.40 4.25 0.57
C VAL A 167 -9.10 3.59 -0.77
N GLN A 168 -8.49 2.40 -0.78
CA GLN A 168 -8.22 1.69 -2.03
C GLN A 168 -8.06 0.18 -1.79
N ILE A 169 -8.16 -0.59 -2.87
CA ILE A 169 -7.74 -1.99 -2.92
C ILE A 169 -6.65 -2.18 -3.96
N ASP A 170 -5.62 -2.94 -3.61
CA ASP A 170 -4.52 -3.33 -4.51
C ASP A 170 -4.17 -4.81 -4.28
N GLY A 171 -4.56 -5.68 -5.21
CA GLY A 171 -4.41 -7.12 -5.08
C GLY A 171 -5.07 -7.69 -3.83
N THR A 172 -4.27 -7.99 -2.81
CA THR A 172 -4.69 -8.57 -1.52
C THR A 172 -4.58 -7.58 -0.36
N GLU A 173 -4.40 -6.28 -0.63
CA GLU A 173 -4.34 -5.23 0.38
C GLU A 173 -5.52 -4.27 0.23
N ILE A 174 -6.15 -3.95 1.36
CA ILE A 174 -7.13 -2.86 1.46
C ILE A 174 -6.56 -1.78 2.36
N LEU A 175 -6.47 -0.56 1.85
CA LEU A 175 -6.26 0.63 2.67
C LEU A 175 -7.61 1.23 3.05
N MET A 176 -7.76 1.56 4.32
CA MET A 176 -8.97 2.17 4.86
C MET A 176 -8.63 3.18 5.95
N GLU A 177 -9.59 4.07 6.24
CA GLU A 177 -9.51 5.00 7.36
C GLU A 177 -9.09 4.29 8.65
N TRP A 178 -8.13 4.89 9.35
CA TRP A 178 -7.75 4.42 10.67
C TRP A 178 -8.67 5.04 11.73
N VAL A 179 -9.58 4.22 12.25
CA VAL A 179 -10.50 4.62 13.32
C VAL A 179 -9.82 4.52 14.69
N GLN A 180 -9.80 5.62 15.42
CA GLN A 180 -9.31 5.69 16.81
C GLN A 180 -10.46 5.91 17.78
N VAL A 181 -10.45 5.18 18.89
CA VAL A 181 -11.32 5.46 20.04
C VAL A 181 -10.58 6.46 20.94
N ASP A 182 -11.24 7.57 21.30
CA ASP A 182 -10.72 8.65 22.15
C ASP A 182 -9.54 9.47 21.59
N GLY A 183 -9.26 9.40 20.29
CA GLY A 183 -8.18 10.17 19.63
C GLY A 183 -6.78 9.86 20.17
N ARG A 184 -6.62 8.75 20.91
CA ARG A 184 -5.35 8.36 21.49
C ARG A 184 -4.74 7.23 20.66
N PRO A 185 -3.56 7.43 20.06
CA PRO A 185 -2.83 6.33 19.44
C PRO A 185 -2.43 5.28 20.51
N PRO A 186 -2.19 4.02 20.13
CA PRO A 186 -1.65 3.00 21.04
C PRO A 186 -0.41 3.51 21.80
N ARG A 187 -0.19 3.03 23.04
CA ARG A 187 0.85 3.57 23.94
C ARG A 187 2.27 3.52 23.36
N ASP A 188 2.54 2.61 22.44
CA ASP A 188 3.84 2.37 21.81
C ASP A 188 3.86 2.79 20.32
N TRP A 189 2.98 3.72 19.95
CA TRP A 189 2.88 4.25 18.59
C TRP A 189 4.08 5.16 18.25
N PRO A 190 4.76 4.93 17.10
CA PRO A 190 5.80 5.84 16.62
C PRO A 190 5.19 7.24 16.45
N ARG A 191 5.89 8.29 16.87
CA ARG A 191 5.44 9.66 16.62
C ARG A 191 6.21 10.20 15.43
N ARG A 192 5.50 10.93 14.55
CA ARG A 192 6.14 11.74 13.53
C ARG A 192 6.98 12.81 14.25
N ASP A 193 8.24 12.91 13.88
CA ASP A 193 9.11 13.99 14.34
C ASP A 193 8.42 15.35 14.02
N PRO A 194 8.49 16.37 14.89
CA PRO A 194 8.00 17.72 14.60
C PRO A 194 8.55 18.34 13.31
N THR A 195 9.68 17.85 12.78
CA THR A 195 10.25 18.24 11.47
C THR A 195 9.66 17.50 10.27
N GLY A 196 8.75 16.53 10.48
CA GLY A 196 8.04 15.79 9.44
C GLY A 196 8.88 14.76 8.67
N SER A 197 10.18 14.66 8.96
CA SER A 197 11.15 13.91 8.16
C SER A 197 11.28 12.43 8.53
N CYS A 198 10.89 12.04 9.75
CA CYS A 198 11.13 10.68 10.25
C CYS A 198 10.12 10.25 11.33
N TRP A 199 9.82 8.96 11.39
CA TRP A 199 9.07 8.32 12.48
C TRP A 199 10.05 7.73 13.50
N SER A 200 9.84 8.02 14.78
CA SER A 200 10.65 7.41 15.84
C SER A 200 10.34 5.91 15.96
N PRO A 201 11.33 4.98 15.93
CA PRO A 201 11.05 3.55 16.01
C PRO A 201 10.46 3.15 17.37
N THR A 202 9.49 2.23 17.35
CA THR A 202 8.93 1.65 18.58
C THR A 202 9.92 0.69 19.23
N THR A 203 10.34 0.96 20.46
CA THR A 203 11.05 -0.01 21.31
C THR A 203 10.04 -0.97 21.93
N HIS A 204 9.84 -2.14 21.35
CA HIS A 204 9.05 -3.20 22.00
C HIS A 204 9.92 -3.93 23.03
N SER A 205 9.81 -3.57 24.32
CA SER A 205 10.27 -4.43 25.41
C SER A 205 9.09 -5.24 25.94
N TRP A 206 8.99 -6.51 25.54
CA TRP A 206 8.06 -7.44 26.16
C TRP A 206 8.71 -8.03 27.42
N SER A 207 8.19 -7.69 28.59
CA SER A 207 8.39 -8.50 29.80
C SER A 207 7.31 -9.59 29.81
N THR A 208 7.74 -10.84 29.64
CA THR A 208 6.88 -12.02 29.79
C THR A 208 6.53 -12.20 31.27
N PRO A 209 5.26 -12.46 31.64
CA PRO A 209 4.91 -12.95 32.97
C PRO A 209 5.37 -14.39 33.21
#